data_AF-C1HDB4-F1
#
_entry.id   AF-C1HDB4-F1
#
_cell.length_a   1.000
_cell.length_b   1.000
_cell.length_c   1.000
_cell.angle_alpha   90.00
_cell.angle_beta   90.00
_cell.angle_gamma   90.00
#
_symmetry.space_group_name_H-M   'P 1'
#
loop_
_entity.id
_entity.type
_entity.pdbx_description
1 polymer ?
#
loop_
_entity_poly.entity_id
_entity_poly.type
_entity_poly.pdbx_seq_one_letter_code
_entity_poly.pdbx_strand_id
1 'polypeptide(L)'
;MALINRIASHVIEELDSKIAFAEHIKTIKKSLENTQDKFLDGICDDDHDDVIPAYEELEHSQDEILNLIEKIEFAMFETIAALHDLFTDNNVDSSVKTEISDAAKRHQAYLNKCDKEYVETHGSYRWEDVHVCNYTAGTEEENRADAEQLPQREP
;
A
#
# COMPACT_ATOMS: atom_id res chain seq x y z
N MET A 1 -2.23 25.52 -17.10
CA MET A 1 -2.84 24.20 -17.35
C MET A 1 -1.79 23.15 -17.72
N ALA A 2 -0.98 23.33 -18.77
CA ALA A 2 0.03 22.31 -19.15
C ALA A 2 1.01 21.89 -18.01
N LEU A 3 1.47 22.84 -17.17
CA LEU A 3 2.40 22.52 -16.09
C LEU A 3 1.77 21.67 -14.98
N ILE A 4 0.56 22.01 -14.53
CA ILE A 4 -0.09 21.29 -13.42
C ILE A 4 -0.48 19.86 -13.82
N ASN A 5 -0.94 19.68 -15.06
CA ASN A 5 -1.20 18.35 -15.62
C ASN A 5 0.07 17.49 -15.67
N ARG A 6 1.20 18.08 -16.07
CA ARG A 6 2.51 17.39 -16.05
C ARG A 6 2.96 17.04 -14.64
N ILE A 7 2.75 17.93 -13.66
CA ILE A 7 3.03 17.64 -12.26
C ILE A 7 2.20 16.44 -11.81
N ALA A 8 0.89 16.44 -12.07
CA ALA A 8 0.02 15.32 -11.71
C ALA A 8 0.44 13.99 -12.36
N SER A 9 0.77 13.98 -13.65
CA SER A 9 1.29 12.77 -14.30
C SER A 9 2.59 12.28 -13.65
N HIS A 10 3.51 13.17 -13.27
CA HIS A 10 4.73 12.77 -12.56
C HIS A 10 4.46 12.21 -11.16
N VAL A 11 3.50 12.76 -10.42
CA VAL A 11 3.11 12.24 -9.10
C VAL A 11 2.44 10.86 -9.24
N ILE A 12 1.66 10.62 -10.31
CA ILE A 12 1.10 9.30 -10.63
C ILE A 12 2.21 8.29 -10.93
N GLU A 13 3.16 8.65 -11.81
CA GLU A 13 4.33 7.81 -12.13
C GLU A 13 5.15 7.49 -10.88
N GLU A 14 5.32 8.47 -9.99
CA GLU A 14 6.01 8.28 -8.72
C GLU A 14 5.29 7.28 -7.83
N LEU A 15 3.96 7.39 -7.68
CA LEU A 15 3.17 6.43 -6.90
C LEU A 15 3.29 5.01 -7.47
N ASP A 16 3.11 4.85 -8.78
CA ASP A 16 3.22 3.55 -9.45
C ASP A 16 4.63 2.96 -9.28
N SER A 17 5.67 3.78 -9.37
CA SER A 17 7.06 3.37 -9.11
C SER A 17 7.26 2.93 -7.66
N LYS A 18 6.68 3.63 -6.68
CA LYS A 18 6.76 3.21 -5.27
C LYS A 18 6.05 1.89 -5.04
N ILE A 19 4.88 1.67 -5.66
CA ILE A 19 4.12 0.41 -5.56
C ILE A 19 4.96 -0.75 -6.10
N ALA A 20 5.50 -0.61 -7.31
CA ALA A 20 6.37 -1.63 -7.89
C ALA A 20 7.61 -1.90 -7.03
N PHE A 21 8.21 -0.84 -6.46
CA PHE A 21 9.36 -0.99 -5.58
C PHE A 21 9.01 -1.73 -4.28
N ALA A 22 7.89 -1.39 -3.63
CA ALA A 22 7.43 -2.07 -2.42
C ALA A 22 7.17 -3.57 -2.69
N GLU A 23 6.52 -3.91 -3.80
CA GLU A 23 6.29 -5.31 -4.20
C GLU A 23 7.61 -6.06 -4.47
N HIS A 24 8.60 -5.38 -5.05
CA HIS A 24 9.92 -5.95 -5.27
C HIS A 24 10.64 -6.22 -3.93
N ILE A 25 10.62 -5.26 -3.01
CA ILE A 25 11.23 -5.42 -1.68
C ILE A 25 10.53 -6.54 -0.89
N LYS A 26 9.19 -6.65 -0.95
CA LYS A 26 8.45 -7.78 -0.35
C LYS A 26 8.87 -9.14 -0.94
N THR A 27 9.15 -9.19 -2.23
CA THR A 27 9.67 -10.42 -2.88
C THR A 27 11.06 -10.78 -2.35
N ILE A 28 11.93 -9.79 -2.16
CA ILE A 28 13.26 -9.99 -1.54
C ILE A 28 13.10 -10.48 -0.10
N LYS A 29 12.22 -9.85 0.69
CA LYS A 29 11.92 -10.28 2.08
C LYS A 29 11.57 -11.76 2.14
N LYS A 30 10.62 -12.19 1.30
CA LYS A 30 10.21 -13.60 1.22
C LYS A 30 11.36 -14.54 0.82
N SER A 31 12.28 -14.08 -0.03
CA SER A 31 13.47 -14.85 -0.37
C SER A 31 14.43 -14.99 0.80
N LEU A 32 14.57 -13.95 1.63
CA LEU A 32 15.39 -14.00 2.84
C LEU A 32 14.77 -14.90 3.89
N GLU A 33 13.45 -14.83 4.12
CA GLU A 33 12.71 -15.75 5.01
C GLU A 33 12.94 -17.21 4.60
N ASN A 34 12.71 -17.55 3.33
CA ASN A 34 12.96 -18.90 2.80
C ASN A 34 14.43 -19.33 2.90
N THR A 35 15.36 -18.36 2.96
CA THR A 35 16.77 -18.65 3.15
C THR A 35 17.04 -18.92 4.62
N GLN A 36 16.55 -18.06 5.52
CA GLN A 36 16.64 -18.21 6.96
C GLN A 36 16.03 -19.53 7.44
N ASP A 37 14.88 -19.97 6.89
CA ASP A 37 14.28 -21.27 7.18
C ASP A 37 15.24 -22.43 6.88
N LYS A 38 16.01 -22.36 5.78
CA LYS A 38 17.02 -23.39 5.45
C LYS A 38 18.23 -23.33 6.38
N PHE A 39 18.62 -22.13 6.82
CA PHE A 39 19.66 -21.99 7.83
C PHE A 39 19.18 -22.58 9.15
N LEU A 40 17.91 -22.38 9.55
CA LEU A 40 17.34 -22.95 10.77
C LEU A 40 17.30 -24.48 10.74
N ASP A 41 16.92 -25.08 9.60
CA ASP A 41 17.02 -26.53 9.39
C ASP A 41 18.47 -27.03 9.56
N GLY A 42 19.45 -26.26 9.05
CA GLY A 42 20.86 -26.56 9.21
C GLY A 42 21.44 -26.28 10.60
N ILE A 43 20.82 -25.40 11.40
CA ILE A 43 21.18 -25.11 12.81
C ILE A 43 20.68 -26.21 13.77
N CYS A 44 19.98 -27.23 13.27
CA CYS A 44 19.57 -28.37 14.11
C CYS A 44 20.59 -29.52 14.15
N ASP A 45 21.60 -29.52 13.27
CA ASP A 45 22.64 -30.54 13.11
C ASP A 45 24.00 -30.23 13.81
N ASP A 46 24.16 -30.45 15.12
CA ASP A 46 25.37 -30.45 16.01
C ASP A 46 26.64 -29.56 15.76
N ASP A 47 26.81 -28.83 14.65
CA ASP A 47 28.01 -28.05 14.26
C ASP A 47 27.59 -26.72 13.61
N HIS A 48 27.26 -25.73 14.45
CA HIS A 48 26.54 -24.50 14.04
C HIS A 48 27.34 -23.21 14.13
N ASP A 49 28.58 -23.27 14.60
CA ASP A 49 29.37 -22.08 14.84
C ASP A 49 29.57 -21.24 13.56
N ASP A 50 29.58 -21.88 12.38
CA ASP A 50 29.69 -21.21 11.08
C ASP A 50 28.33 -20.71 10.53
N VAL A 51 27.21 -21.24 11.04
CA VAL A 51 25.85 -21.03 10.50
C VAL A 51 25.12 -19.94 11.27
N ILE A 52 25.36 -19.83 12.59
CA ILE A 52 24.75 -18.82 13.47
C ILE A 52 25.01 -17.39 12.98
N PRO A 53 26.25 -16.98 12.63
CA PRO A 53 26.50 -15.61 12.17
C PRO A 53 25.75 -15.26 10.88
N ALA A 54 25.59 -16.23 9.97
CA ALA A 54 24.84 -16.04 8.74
C ALA A 54 23.33 -15.93 8.99
N TYR A 55 22.80 -16.68 9.97
CA TYR A 55 21.41 -16.57 10.39
C TYR A 55 21.11 -15.21 11.03
N GLU A 56 21.97 -14.73 11.93
CA GLU A 56 21.83 -13.41 12.58
C GLU A 56 21.91 -12.27 11.56
N GLU A 57 22.81 -12.35 10.58
CA GLU A 57 22.91 -11.36 9.49
C GLU A 57 21.64 -11.35 8.61
N LEU A 58 21.03 -12.51 8.38
CA LEU A 58 19.76 -12.61 7.65
C LEU A 58 18.58 -12.03 8.44
N GLU A 59 18.56 -12.20 9.76
CA GLU A 59 17.57 -11.57 10.64
C GLU A 59 17.72 -10.05 10.60
N HIS A 60 18.96 -9.55 10.74
CA HIS A 60 19.25 -8.12 10.63
C HIS A 60 18.82 -7.54 9.27
N SER A 61 19.13 -8.24 8.17
CA SER A 61 18.73 -7.83 6.82
C SER A 61 17.20 -7.77 6.66
N GLN A 62 16.46 -8.67 7.31
CA GLN A 62 14.99 -8.65 7.28
C GLN A 62 14.41 -7.47 8.04
N ASP A 63 14.99 -7.10 9.18
CA ASP A 63 14.61 -5.90 9.92
C ASP A 63 14.88 -4.62 9.11
N GLU A 64 16.00 -4.54 8.40
CA GLU A 64 16.29 -3.42 7.50
C GLU A 64 15.26 -3.32 6.36
N ILE A 65 14.86 -4.47 5.81
CA ILE A 65 13.84 -4.55 4.76
C ILE A 65 12.45 -4.15 5.28
N LEU A 66 12.08 -4.57 6.49
CA LEU A 66 10.83 -4.15 7.13
C LEU A 66 10.78 -2.63 7.31
N ASN A 67 11.86 -2.04 7.86
CA ASN A 67 12.00 -0.60 7.99
C ASN A 67 11.93 0.13 6.64
N LEU A 68 12.50 -0.47 5.58
CA LEU A 68 12.43 0.09 4.23
C LEU A 68 11.00 0.03 3.67
N ILE A 69 10.28 -1.07 3.86
CA ILE A 69 8.87 -1.20 3.45
C ILE A 69 8.03 -0.12 4.13
N GLU A 70 8.17 0.06 5.44
CA GLU A 70 7.43 1.09 6.19
C GLU A 70 7.70 2.50 5.66
N LYS A 71 8.97 2.83 5.37
CA LYS A 71 9.34 4.12 4.77
C LYS A 71 8.72 4.33 3.39
N ILE A 72 8.68 3.29 2.57
CA ILE A 72 8.07 3.35 1.23
C ILE A 72 6.56 3.55 1.35
N GLU A 73 5.90 2.80 2.24
CA GLU A 73 4.45 2.90 2.47
C GLU A 73 4.07 4.27 3.02
N PHE A 74 4.86 4.83 3.93
CA PHE A 74 4.69 6.20 4.39
C PHE A 74 4.84 7.22 3.24
N ALA A 75 5.87 7.07 2.40
CA ALA A 75 6.06 7.95 1.24
C ALA A 75 4.92 7.82 0.21
N MET A 76 4.30 6.64 0.07
CA MET A 76 3.10 6.47 -0.76
C MET A 76 1.91 7.25 -0.20
N PHE A 77 1.73 7.24 1.12
CA PHE A 77 0.67 8.01 1.77
C PHE A 77 0.82 9.52 1.49
N GLU A 78 2.04 10.06 1.59
CA GLU A 78 2.34 11.44 1.22
C GLU A 78 2.06 11.73 -0.28
N THR A 79 2.41 10.78 -1.15
CA THR A 79 2.16 10.88 -2.60
C THR A 79 0.66 10.90 -2.90
N ILE A 80 -0.12 10.08 -2.21
CA ILE A 80 -1.58 10.03 -2.32
C ILE A 80 -2.22 11.33 -1.82
N ALA A 81 -1.72 11.92 -0.73
CA ALA A 81 -2.17 13.22 -0.27
C ALA A 81 -1.91 14.32 -1.32
N ALA A 82 -0.73 14.31 -1.97
CA ALA A 82 -0.44 15.24 -3.07
C ALA A 82 -1.37 15.04 -4.29
N LEU A 83 -1.70 13.78 -4.62
CA LEU A 83 -2.67 13.46 -5.67
C LEU A 83 -4.07 13.96 -5.32
N HIS A 84 -4.48 13.88 -4.04
CA HIS A 84 -5.76 14.44 -3.59
C HIS A 84 -5.82 15.95 -3.79
N ASP A 85 -4.77 16.68 -3.42
CA ASP A 85 -4.71 18.13 -3.64
C ASP A 85 -4.84 18.47 -5.12
N LEU A 86 -4.10 17.76 -5.99
CA LEU A 86 -4.20 17.91 -7.45
C LEU A 86 -5.60 17.56 -7.99
N PHE A 87 -6.24 16.54 -7.44
CA PHE A 87 -7.60 16.15 -7.84
C PHE A 87 -8.62 17.27 -7.57
N THR A 88 -8.46 18.00 -6.47
CA THR A 88 -9.34 19.12 -6.11
C THR A 88 -9.02 20.42 -6.84
N ASP A 89 -7.86 20.56 -7.48
CA ASP A 89 -7.48 21.76 -8.22
C ASP A 89 -8.34 21.92 -9.51
N ASN A 90 -8.88 23.12 -9.71
CA ASN A 90 -9.74 23.44 -10.87
C ASN A 90 -8.96 23.56 -12.20
N ASN A 91 -7.63 23.66 -12.14
CA ASN A 91 -6.76 23.79 -13.31
C ASN A 91 -6.23 22.44 -13.83
N VAL A 92 -6.54 21.34 -13.14
CA VAL A 92 -6.21 19.98 -13.59
C VAL A 92 -7.29 19.50 -14.54
N ASP A 93 -6.88 19.06 -15.73
CA ASP A 93 -7.80 18.61 -16.78
C ASP A 93 -8.58 17.36 -16.31
N SER A 94 -9.82 17.21 -16.77
CA SER A 94 -10.68 16.08 -16.38
C SER A 94 -10.06 14.71 -16.69
N SER A 95 -9.31 14.59 -17.79
CA SER A 95 -8.59 13.36 -18.13
C SER A 95 -7.53 13.00 -17.10
N VAL A 96 -6.78 14.00 -16.60
CA VAL A 96 -5.77 13.79 -15.56
C VAL A 96 -6.44 13.47 -14.23
N LYS A 97 -7.59 14.09 -13.90
CA LYS A 97 -8.37 13.69 -12.72
C LYS A 97 -8.81 12.22 -12.78
N THR A 98 -9.17 11.71 -13.96
CA THR A 98 -9.45 10.28 -14.15
C THR A 98 -8.20 9.44 -13.86
N GLU A 99 -7.04 9.81 -14.38
CA GLU A 99 -5.79 9.11 -14.11
C GLU A 99 -5.41 9.13 -12.62
N ILE A 100 -5.62 10.25 -11.93
CA ILE A 100 -5.43 10.37 -10.47
C ILE A 100 -6.35 9.40 -9.73
N SER A 101 -7.64 9.33 -10.11
CA SER A 101 -8.60 8.41 -9.50
C SER A 101 -8.19 6.95 -9.69
N ASP A 102 -7.71 6.60 -10.90
CA ASP A 102 -7.25 5.23 -11.18
C ASP A 102 -5.96 4.90 -10.44
N ALA A 103 -5.06 5.87 -10.24
CA ALA A 103 -3.86 5.71 -9.40
C ALA A 103 -4.24 5.46 -7.93
N ALA A 104 -5.21 6.21 -7.39
CA ALA A 104 -5.73 6.00 -6.05
C ALA A 104 -6.36 4.59 -5.88
N LYS A 105 -7.10 4.09 -6.88
CA LYS A 105 -7.63 2.71 -6.87
C LYS A 105 -6.53 1.66 -6.87
N ARG A 106 -5.46 1.85 -7.67
CA ARG A 106 -4.29 0.94 -7.67
C ARG A 106 -3.62 0.90 -6.30
N HIS A 107 -3.44 2.06 -5.67
CA HIS A 107 -2.91 2.13 -4.31
C HIS A 107 -3.82 1.44 -3.28
N GLN A 108 -5.14 1.65 -3.34
CA GLN A 108 -6.07 0.95 -2.45
C GLN A 108 -6.03 -0.58 -2.65
N ALA A 109 -5.90 -1.05 -3.90
CA ALA A 109 -5.72 -2.46 -4.19
C ALA A 109 -4.41 -3.02 -3.62
N TYR A 110 -3.32 -2.24 -3.70
CA TYR A 110 -2.05 -2.57 -3.04
C TYR A 110 -2.22 -2.68 -1.52
N LEU A 111 -2.86 -1.70 -0.86
CA LEU A 111 -3.10 -1.73 0.59
C LEU A 111 -3.92 -2.97 1.00
N ASN A 112 -5.04 -3.22 0.32
CA ASN A 112 -5.88 -4.39 0.59
C ASN A 112 -5.11 -5.72 0.45
N LYS A 113 -4.18 -5.80 -0.51
CA LYS A 113 -3.27 -6.95 -0.67
C LYS A 113 -2.33 -7.06 0.53
N CYS A 114 -1.74 -5.95 0.98
CA CYS A 114 -0.88 -5.93 2.17
C CYS A 114 -1.61 -6.40 3.42
N ASP A 115 -2.84 -5.97 3.62
CA ASP A 115 -3.64 -6.35 4.78
C ASP A 115 -3.98 -7.82 4.77
N LYS A 116 -4.33 -8.34 3.59
CA LYS A 116 -4.58 -9.76 3.41
C LYS A 116 -3.34 -10.58 3.74
N GLU A 117 -2.17 -10.18 3.22
CA GLU A 117 -0.88 -10.83 3.55
C GLU A 117 -0.59 -10.76 5.06
N TYR A 118 -0.88 -9.63 5.70
CA TYR A 118 -0.66 -9.44 7.13
C TYR A 118 -1.58 -10.33 7.97
N VAL A 119 -2.87 -10.40 7.64
CA VAL A 119 -3.86 -11.27 8.30
C VAL A 119 -3.49 -12.75 8.12
N GLU A 120 -3.07 -13.14 6.92
CA GLU A 120 -2.62 -14.53 6.64
C GLU A 120 -1.39 -14.92 7.48
N THR A 121 -0.54 -13.94 7.83
CA THR A 121 0.70 -14.18 8.59
C THR A 121 0.52 -14.08 10.11
N HIS A 122 -0.24 -13.07 10.58
CA HIS A 122 -0.33 -12.72 12.01
C HIS A 122 -1.71 -12.98 12.64
N GLY A 123 -2.74 -13.27 11.83
CA GLY A 123 -4.09 -13.56 12.32
C GLY A 123 -4.94 -12.34 12.71
N SER A 124 -4.43 -11.12 12.55
CA SER A 124 -5.16 -9.87 12.82
C SER A 124 -4.94 -8.85 11.71
N TYR A 125 -5.77 -7.80 11.65
CA TYR A 125 -5.57 -6.68 10.73
C TYR A 125 -4.50 -5.72 11.26
N ARG A 126 -3.74 -5.13 10.35
CA ARG A 126 -2.75 -4.09 10.67
C ARG A 126 -3.40 -2.75 11.09
N TRP A 127 -4.65 -2.51 10.70
CA TRP A 127 -5.34 -1.20 10.80
C TRP A 127 -5.86 -0.79 12.17
N GLU A 128 -5.63 -1.57 13.24
CA GLU A 128 -6.01 -1.07 14.58
C GLU A 128 -5.30 0.26 14.94
N ASP A 129 -4.22 0.61 14.21
CA ASP A 129 -3.42 1.82 14.43
C ASP A 129 -3.49 2.91 13.33
N VAL A 130 -4.23 2.77 12.21
CA VAL A 130 -4.20 3.79 11.12
C VAL A 130 -5.60 4.18 10.61
N HIS A 131 -5.96 5.45 10.78
CA HIS A 131 -7.21 6.06 10.32
C HIS A 131 -7.37 5.97 8.79
N VAL A 132 -8.39 5.25 8.34
CA VAL A 132 -8.80 5.10 6.93
C VAL A 132 -9.30 6.43 6.35
N CYS A 133 -8.61 6.95 5.33
CA CYS A 133 -9.20 7.92 4.40
C CYS A 133 -10.06 7.16 3.37
N ASN A 134 -11.39 7.19 3.54
CA ASN A 134 -12.34 6.69 2.55
C ASN A 134 -12.28 7.54 1.27
N TYR A 135 -11.68 7.00 0.21
CA TYR A 135 -11.85 7.54 -1.14
C TYR A 135 -13.16 7.00 -1.74
N THR A 136 -14.24 7.76 -1.67
CA THR A 136 -15.44 7.55 -2.50
C THR A 136 -15.26 8.31 -3.81
N ALA A 137 -14.94 7.59 -4.88
CA ALA A 137 -14.80 8.14 -6.21
C ALA A 137 -16.17 8.34 -6.89
N GLY A 138 -16.87 9.43 -6.59
CA GLY A 138 -18.17 9.75 -7.19
C GLY A 138 -19.27 8.77 -6.73
N THR A 139 -20.52 9.17 -6.57
CA THR A 139 -21.23 10.29 -7.17
C THR A 139 -21.93 11.09 -6.07
N GLU A 140 -22.06 12.42 -6.21
CA GLU A 140 -23.05 13.19 -5.43
C GLU A 140 -24.51 12.78 -5.78
N GLU A 141 -24.70 11.66 -6.47
CA GLU A 141 -26.00 11.08 -6.80
C GLU A 141 -26.30 9.79 -5.99
N GLU A 142 -25.30 9.12 -5.40
CA GLU A 142 -25.51 7.95 -4.53
C GLU A 142 -25.80 8.28 -3.06
N ASN A 143 -25.46 9.48 -2.59
CA ASN A 143 -25.88 9.96 -1.26
C ASN A 143 -27.36 10.43 -1.20
N ARG A 144 -28.11 10.28 -2.30
CA ARG A 144 -29.56 10.54 -2.35
C ARG A 144 -30.39 9.26 -2.37
N ALA A 145 -29.81 8.10 -2.69
CA ALA A 145 -30.56 6.85 -2.84
C ALA A 145 -30.79 6.08 -1.53
N ASP A 146 -29.99 6.31 -0.48
CA ASP A 146 -30.18 5.67 0.84
C ASP A 146 -31.04 6.49 1.82
N ALA A 147 -31.56 7.65 1.41
CA ALA A 147 -32.50 8.46 2.19
C ALA A 147 -33.97 8.31 1.75
N GLU A 148 -34.26 7.62 0.63
CA GLU A 148 -35.63 7.42 0.11
C GLU A 148 -36.22 6.04 0.43
N GLN A 149 -35.56 5.24 1.30
CA GLN A 149 -36.19 4.08 1.94
C GLN A 149 -37.12 4.51 3.08
N LEU A 150 -38.21 5.20 2.75
CA LEU A 150 -39.37 5.32 3.63
C LEU A 150 -40.58 4.65 2.97
N PRO A 151 -41.08 3.53 3.53
CA PRO A 151 -42.31 2.93 3.04
C PRO A 151 -43.47 3.90 3.29
N GLN A 152 -44.25 4.14 2.23
CA GLN A 152 -45.48 4.92 2.30
C GLN A 152 -46.43 4.31 3.32
N ARG A 153 -46.93 5.13 4.25
CA ARG A 153 -48.22 4.88 4.90
C ARG A 153 -49.25 5.79 4.24
N GLU A 154 -50.23 5.12 3.65
CA GLU A 154 -51.49 5.59 3.04
C GLU A 154 -52.32 6.54 3.95
N PRO A 155 -53.34 7.24 3.39
CA PRO A 155 -53.76 8.59 3.80
C PRO A 155 -54.33 8.76 5.21
#